data_AF-A0A819KE37-F1
#
_entry.id   AF-A0A819KE37-F1
#
_cell.length_a   1.000
_cell.length_b   1.000
_cell.length_c   1.000
_cell.angle_alpha   90.00
_cell.angle_beta   90.00
_cell.angle_gamma   90.00
#
_symmetry.space_group_name_H-M   'P 1'
#
loop_
_entity.id
_entity.type
_entity.pdbx_description
1 polymer ?
#
loop_
_entity_poly.entity_id
_entity_poly.type
_entity_poly.pdbx_seq_one_letter_code
_entity_poly.pdbx_strand_id
1 'polypeptide(L)'
;MTTPVVCSNSSICIYSTAALFNCRELLCNISLNEILESKYDYKCYIPQRDGFEGHNQVIRLLLEEEYKKLNNTNNNAELTEEEITTCVQYLIYILDMGHFIPNAHVVLGHIDEPMDEGVVVELAWGRTLGKAVIGWRTDIRPVFGDMTHSLKGIHWFVSNQCDKYIYHAFHDIVNTKEATSQLYVVAESIHEAITACEIEGKFSASRPVSLQPSSSIQQQWLNHGKIIFDGITNFHAQNNLRLIVQRLLTLKQQGLFCLPAVINKHH
;
A
#
# COMPACT_ATOMS: atom_id res chain seq x y z
N MET A 1 -4.26 -4.94 24.57
CA MET A 1 -4.63 -6.17 23.86
C MET A 1 -5.40 -5.76 22.62
N THR A 2 -4.76 -5.78 21.46
CA THR A 2 -5.37 -5.42 20.18
C THR A 2 -6.12 -6.63 19.63
N THR A 3 -7.44 -6.52 19.47
CA THR A 3 -8.24 -7.50 18.74
C THR A 3 -7.80 -7.49 17.29
N PRO A 4 -7.38 -8.64 16.70
CA PRO A 4 -6.97 -8.70 15.31
C PRO A 4 -8.18 -8.43 14.40
N VAL A 5 -7.95 -7.65 13.35
CA VAL A 5 -8.91 -7.47 12.25
C VAL A 5 -8.98 -8.81 11.52
N VAL A 6 -10.16 -9.43 11.53
CA VAL A 6 -10.38 -10.77 10.97
C VAL A 6 -10.75 -10.62 9.50
N CYS A 7 -9.83 -10.96 8.60
CA CYS A 7 -10.22 -11.37 7.25
C CYS A 7 -10.98 -12.70 7.39
N SER A 8 -12.31 -12.65 7.41
CA SER A 8 -13.15 -13.83 7.39
C SER A 8 -13.20 -14.38 5.96
N ASN A 9 -12.17 -15.13 5.58
CA ASN A 9 -12.12 -16.20 4.57
C ASN A 9 -10.64 -16.57 4.36
N SER A 10 -10.36 -17.85 4.10
CA SER A 10 -9.03 -18.47 3.95
C SER A 10 -8.14 -17.94 2.80
N SER A 11 -8.48 -16.78 2.23
CA SER A 11 -7.77 -16.18 1.10
C SER A 11 -6.58 -15.35 1.59
N ILE A 12 -5.43 -15.57 0.96
CA ILE A 12 -4.23 -14.78 1.21
C ILE A 12 -4.46 -13.35 0.71
N CYS A 13 -4.43 -12.40 1.64
CA CYS A 13 -4.40 -10.98 1.34
C CYS A 13 -3.01 -10.46 0.95
N ILE A 14 -2.91 -9.76 -0.18
CA ILE A 14 -1.70 -9.15 -0.73
C ILE A 14 -1.86 -7.62 -0.73
N TYR A 15 -0.89 -6.88 -0.23
CA TYR A 15 -0.75 -5.46 -0.52
C TYR A 15 0.19 -5.28 -1.70
N SER A 16 -0.31 -4.75 -2.80
CA SER A 16 0.44 -4.57 -4.05
C SER A 16 0.93 -3.14 -4.15
N THR A 17 2.23 -2.96 -3.93
CA THR A 17 2.93 -1.68 -4.06
C THR A 17 3.67 -1.59 -5.39
N ALA A 18 3.46 -0.49 -6.10
CA ALA A 18 4.07 -0.21 -7.40
C ALA A 18 3.93 1.27 -7.72
N ALA A 19 4.82 1.78 -8.58
CA ALA A 19 4.63 3.08 -9.21
C ALA A 19 3.28 3.11 -9.95
N LEU A 20 2.60 4.25 -9.94
CA LEU A 20 1.26 4.42 -10.52
C LEU A 20 1.10 5.73 -11.30
N PHE A 21 2.22 6.34 -11.70
CA PHE A 21 2.25 7.70 -12.26
C PHE A 21 1.90 7.74 -13.75
N ASN A 22 1.92 6.60 -14.44
CA ASN A 22 1.59 6.52 -15.85
C ASN A 22 0.72 5.30 -16.22
N CYS A 23 0.08 5.39 -17.38
CA CYS A 23 -0.86 4.36 -17.84
C CYS A 23 -0.22 2.97 -18.00
N ARG A 24 1.08 2.90 -18.34
CA ARG A 24 1.78 1.62 -18.51
C ARG A 24 1.90 0.89 -17.18
N GLU A 25 2.35 1.60 -16.15
CA GLU A 25 2.42 1.09 -14.77
C GLU A 25 1.04 0.68 -14.27
N LEU A 26 0.05 1.58 -14.36
CA LEU A 26 -1.32 1.30 -13.95
C LEU A 26 -1.87 0.02 -14.59
N LEU A 27 -1.73 -0.12 -15.92
CA LEU A 27 -2.21 -1.29 -16.65
C LEU A 27 -1.48 -2.57 -16.24
N CYS A 28 -0.16 -2.51 -16.05
CA CYS A 28 0.64 -3.65 -15.60
C CYS A 28 0.16 -4.10 -14.21
N ASN A 29 0.04 -3.14 -13.27
CA ASN A 29 -0.38 -3.38 -11.90
C ASN A 29 -1.78 -4.00 -11.84
N ILE A 30 -2.77 -3.43 -12.55
CA ILE A 30 -4.13 -3.97 -12.58
C ILE A 30 -4.13 -5.37 -13.18
N SER A 31 -3.51 -5.56 -14.36
CA SER A 31 -3.54 -6.83 -15.08
C SER A 31 -2.90 -7.96 -14.26
N LEU A 32 -1.77 -7.69 -13.59
CA LEU A 32 -1.12 -8.68 -12.74
C LEU A 32 -2.01 -9.06 -11.55
N ASN A 33 -2.60 -8.07 -10.87
CA ASN A 33 -3.45 -8.33 -9.72
C ASN A 33 -4.74 -9.06 -10.10
N GLU A 34 -5.35 -8.76 -11.25
CA GLU A 34 -6.51 -9.51 -11.76
C GLU A 34 -6.17 -10.99 -12.01
N ILE A 35 -4.97 -11.30 -12.51
CA ILE A 35 -4.51 -12.68 -12.66
C ILE A 35 -4.35 -13.33 -11.27
N LEU A 36 -3.77 -12.62 -10.30
CA LEU A 36 -3.59 -13.13 -8.94
C LEU A 36 -4.95 -13.41 -8.24
N GLU A 37 -5.90 -12.50 -8.36
CA GLU A 37 -7.26 -12.62 -7.81
C GLU A 37 -8.03 -13.76 -8.50
N SER A 38 -8.03 -13.81 -9.84
CA SER A 38 -8.84 -14.77 -10.60
C SER A 38 -8.27 -16.19 -10.65
N LYS A 39 -6.95 -16.35 -10.73
CA LYS A 39 -6.30 -17.67 -10.89
C LYS A 39 -5.97 -18.34 -9.56
N TYR A 40 -5.63 -17.55 -8.53
CA TYR A 40 -5.14 -18.08 -7.25
C TYR A 40 -6.03 -17.71 -6.05
N ASP A 41 -7.20 -17.08 -6.29
CA ASP A 41 -8.17 -16.70 -5.25
C ASP A 41 -7.55 -15.83 -4.14
N TYR A 42 -6.61 -14.97 -4.52
CA TYR A 42 -6.03 -13.98 -3.61
C TYR A 42 -6.91 -12.75 -3.48
N LYS A 43 -6.81 -12.08 -2.33
CA LYS A 43 -7.41 -10.76 -2.13
C LYS A 43 -6.32 -9.70 -2.25
N CYS A 44 -6.38 -8.85 -3.28
CA CYS A 44 -5.39 -7.80 -3.45
C CYS A 44 -5.92 -6.45 -2.93
N TYR A 45 -5.08 -5.74 -2.16
CA TYR A 45 -5.22 -4.32 -1.88
C TYR A 45 -4.32 -3.58 -2.86
N ILE A 46 -4.91 -2.77 -3.74
CA ILE A 46 -4.20 -2.07 -4.80
C ILE A 46 -4.44 -0.56 -4.61
N PRO A 47 -3.42 0.24 -4.25
CA PRO A 47 -3.60 1.67 -3.96
C PRO A 47 -4.39 2.42 -5.05
N GLN A 48 -3.99 2.26 -6.31
CA GLN A 48 -4.66 2.90 -7.46
C GLN A 48 -6.17 2.57 -7.63
N ARG A 49 -6.64 1.42 -7.11
CA ARG A 49 -8.04 0.96 -7.22
C ARG A 49 -8.81 1.22 -5.93
N ASP A 50 -8.22 0.83 -4.81
CA ASP A 50 -8.86 0.74 -3.49
C ASP A 50 -8.57 1.98 -2.63
N GLY A 51 -7.63 2.83 -3.06
CA GLY A 51 -7.18 4.05 -2.38
C GLY A 51 -7.93 5.32 -2.75
N PHE A 52 -7.28 6.45 -2.50
CA PHE A 52 -7.87 7.80 -2.61
C PHE A 52 -7.30 8.65 -3.75
N GLU A 53 -6.40 8.10 -4.55
CA GLU A 53 -5.69 8.75 -5.65
C GLU A 53 -6.68 9.40 -6.64
N GLY A 54 -7.79 8.72 -6.93
CA GLY A 54 -8.90 9.24 -7.76
C GLY A 54 -9.96 10.06 -7.03
N HIS A 55 -9.93 10.11 -5.68
CA HIS A 55 -10.98 10.70 -4.83
C HIS A 55 -10.54 11.96 -4.09
N ASN A 56 -9.31 12.44 -4.33
CA ASN A 56 -8.74 13.61 -3.65
C ASN A 56 -9.71 14.80 -3.62
N GLN A 57 -10.32 15.16 -4.75
CA GLN A 57 -11.23 16.31 -4.78
C GLN A 57 -12.50 16.11 -3.94
N VAL A 58 -13.04 14.89 -3.88
CA VAL A 58 -14.22 14.57 -3.06
C VAL A 58 -13.87 14.67 -1.58
N ILE A 59 -12.70 14.16 -1.18
CA ILE A 59 -12.22 14.22 0.20
C ILE A 59 -12.00 15.67 0.63
N ARG A 60 -11.41 16.51 -0.24
CA ARG A 60 -11.21 17.95 0.02
C ARG A 60 -12.53 18.67 0.32
N LEU A 61 -13.55 18.46 -0.51
CA LEU A 61 -14.88 19.04 -0.31
C LEU A 61 -15.52 18.55 1.00
N LEU A 62 -15.40 17.25 1.31
CA LEU A 62 -15.93 16.70 2.56
C LEU A 62 -15.21 17.24 3.79
N LEU A 63 -13.89 17.46 3.72
CA LEU A 63 -13.11 18.07 4.81
C LEU A 63 -13.63 19.46 5.14
N GLU A 64 -13.84 20.31 4.13
CA GLU A 64 -14.39 21.64 4.30
C GLU A 64 -15.80 21.61 4.91
N GLU A 65 -16.68 20.78 4.35
CA GLU A 65 -18.07 20.65 4.83
C GLU A 65 -18.14 20.20 6.29
N GLU A 66 -17.42 19.14 6.65
CA GLU A 66 -17.46 18.57 8.00
C GLU A 66 -16.74 19.46 9.01
N TYR A 67 -15.66 20.13 8.61
CA TYR A 67 -14.98 21.09 9.48
C TYR A 67 -15.86 22.30 9.81
N LYS A 68 -16.59 22.83 8.82
CA LYS A 68 -17.56 23.91 9.04
C LYS A 68 -18.65 23.50 10.03
N LYS A 69 -19.18 22.28 9.91
CA LYS A 69 -20.19 21.75 10.86
C LYS A 69 -19.65 21.65 12.29
N LEU A 70 -18.43 21.17 12.46
CA LEU A 70 -17.79 21.02 13.77
C LEU A 70 -17.50 22.38 14.45
N ASN A 71 -17.22 23.43 13.68
CA ASN A 71 -16.84 24.75 14.18
C ASN A 71 -17.94 25.82 14.10
N ASN A 72 -19.20 25.41 13.92
CA ASN A 72 -20.37 26.30 13.79
C ASN A 72 -20.70 27.15 15.04
N THR A 73 -19.85 27.13 16.06
CA THR A 73 -19.88 28.07 17.18
C THR A 73 -18.97 29.29 16.88
N ASN A 74 -19.56 30.30 16.23
CA ASN A 74 -19.19 31.72 16.22
C ASN A 74 -18.01 32.26 15.37
N ASN A 75 -17.19 31.48 14.67
CA ASN A 75 -15.93 32.03 14.12
C ASN A 75 -15.65 31.89 12.61
N ASN A 76 -16.58 31.46 11.74
CA ASN A 76 -16.31 31.24 10.30
C ASN A 76 -14.98 30.51 10.05
N ALA A 77 -14.63 29.57 10.92
CA ALA A 77 -13.34 28.90 10.85
C ALA A 77 -13.33 27.99 9.62
N GLU A 78 -12.47 28.30 8.66
CA GLU A 78 -12.20 27.49 7.48
C GLU A 78 -10.84 26.82 7.63
N LEU A 79 -10.67 25.62 7.07
CA LEU A 79 -9.36 25.01 6.93
C LEU A 79 -8.57 25.79 5.88
N THR A 80 -7.28 25.99 6.10
CA THR A 80 -6.41 26.50 5.04
C THR A 80 -6.14 25.42 3.99
N GLU A 81 -5.74 25.83 2.78
CA GLU A 81 -5.32 24.90 1.71
C GLU A 81 -4.19 23.95 2.16
N GLU A 82 -3.28 24.45 2.99
CA GLU A 82 -2.19 23.66 3.59
C GLU A 82 -2.74 22.59 4.54
N GLU A 83 -3.71 22.93 5.38
CA GLU A 83 -4.34 21.99 6.30
C GLU A 83 -5.15 20.92 5.55
N ILE A 84 -5.85 21.29 4.49
CA ILE A 84 -6.59 20.36 3.64
C ILE A 84 -5.61 19.39 2.98
N THR A 85 -4.53 19.91 2.37
CA THR A 85 -3.50 19.10 1.71
C THR A 85 -2.86 18.12 2.69
N THR A 86 -2.50 18.62 3.88
CA THR A 86 -1.96 17.83 4.99
C THR A 86 -2.93 16.71 5.41
N CYS A 87 -4.23 17.00 5.53
CA CYS A 87 -5.23 16.00 5.89
C CYS A 87 -5.36 14.91 4.82
N VAL A 88 -5.36 15.28 3.54
CA VAL A 88 -5.43 14.32 2.42
C VAL A 88 -4.20 13.42 2.39
N GLN A 89 -2.99 14.01 2.44
CA GLN A 89 -1.73 13.25 2.46
C GLN A 89 -1.66 12.31 3.65
N TYR A 90 -2.08 12.78 4.83
CA TYR A 90 -2.12 11.96 6.03
C TYR A 90 -3.06 10.77 5.90
N LEU A 91 -4.22 10.99 5.30
CA LEU A 91 -5.24 9.98 5.13
C LEU A 91 -4.81 8.90 4.12
N ILE A 92 -4.14 9.28 3.04
CA ILE A 92 -3.48 8.33 2.12
C ILE A 92 -2.40 7.54 2.87
N TYR A 93 -1.49 8.24 3.55
CA TYR A 93 -0.41 7.59 4.28
C TYR A 93 -0.89 6.58 5.33
N ILE A 94 -1.91 6.94 6.12
CA ILE A 94 -2.47 6.05 7.14
C ILE A 94 -3.32 4.93 6.52
N LEU A 95 -3.88 5.12 5.32
CA LEU A 95 -4.54 4.04 4.60
C LEU A 95 -3.51 2.95 4.27
N ASP A 96 -2.37 3.29 3.70
CA ASP A 96 -1.35 2.30 3.31
C ASP A 96 -0.67 1.69 4.54
N MET A 97 -0.10 2.54 5.40
CA MET A 97 0.75 2.13 6.52
C MET A 97 -0.05 1.62 7.72
N GLY A 98 -1.23 2.18 7.96
CA GLY A 98 -2.06 1.92 9.12
C GLY A 98 -3.21 0.94 8.87
N HIS A 99 -3.59 0.71 7.61
CA HIS A 99 -4.73 -0.14 7.27
C HIS A 99 -4.38 -1.25 6.27
N PHE A 100 -3.92 -0.97 5.05
CA PHE A 100 -3.71 -2.00 4.04
C PHE A 100 -2.55 -2.95 4.36
N ILE A 101 -1.33 -2.43 4.54
CA ILE A 101 -0.15 -3.27 4.83
C ILE A 101 -0.36 -4.09 6.11
N PRO A 102 -0.89 -3.52 7.22
CA PRO A 102 -1.16 -4.28 8.43
C PRO A 102 -2.16 -5.43 8.25
N ASN A 103 -3.13 -5.30 7.33
CA ASN A 103 -4.14 -6.32 7.03
C ASN A 103 -3.72 -7.28 5.90
N ALA A 104 -2.53 -7.12 5.33
CA ALA A 104 -1.96 -8.04 4.34
C ALA A 104 -1.11 -9.13 5.02
N HIS A 105 -1.04 -10.31 4.38
CA HIS A 105 -0.06 -11.35 4.70
C HIS A 105 1.25 -11.09 3.95
N VAL A 106 1.13 -10.63 2.71
CA VAL A 106 2.23 -10.42 1.77
C VAL A 106 2.23 -8.97 1.32
N VAL A 107 3.42 -8.35 1.29
CA VAL A 107 3.67 -7.09 0.59
C VAL A 107 4.39 -7.42 -0.70
N LEU A 108 3.75 -7.14 -1.83
CA LEU A 108 4.26 -7.42 -3.18
C LEU A 108 4.69 -6.11 -3.85
N GLY A 109 5.98 -5.95 -4.11
CA GLY A 109 6.55 -4.75 -4.72
C GLY A 109 6.99 -4.92 -6.16
N HIS A 110 6.48 -4.09 -7.05
CA HIS A 110 7.05 -3.90 -8.39
C HIS A 110 8.24 -2.94 -8.30
N ILE A 111 9.43 -3.45 -8.59
CA ILE A 111 10.71 -2.79 -8.31
C ILE A 111 11.55 -2.59 -9.57
N ASP A 112 10.88 -2.20 -10.65
CA ASP A 112 11.53 -1.70 -11.87
C ASP A 112 12.07 -0.28 -11.67
N GLU A 113 13.08 0.07 -12.48
CA GLU A 113 13.78 1.35 -12.38
C GLU A 113 13.26 2.38 -13.41
N PRO A 114 13.20 3.69 -13.06
CA PRO A 114 13.57 4.27 -11.78
C PRO A 114 12.57 3.92 -10.68
N MET A 115 13.09 3.49 -9.54
CA MET A 115 12.26 3.00 -8.44
C MET A 115 11.58 4.15 -7.68
N ASP A 116 10.28 3.98 -7.45
CA ASP A 116 9.45 4.89 -6.65
C ASP A 116 9.84 4.78 -5.16
N GLU A 117 10.17 5.91 -4.54
CA GLU A 117 10.53 5.96 -3.12
C GLU A 117 9.38 5.49 -2.20
N GLY A 118 8.13 5.70 -2.61
CA GLY A 118 6.94 5.18 -1.91
C GLY A 118 6.97 3.66 -1.80
N VAL A 119 7.27 2.97 -2.91
CA VAL A 119 7.42 1.51 -2.95
C VAL A 119 8.50 1.03 -1.98
N VAL A 120 9.64 1.73 -1.95
CA VAL A 120 10.74 1.39 -1.05
C VAL A 120 10.34 1.51 0.43
N VAL A 121 9.61 2.58 0.77
CA VAL A 121 9.11 2.80 2.14
C VAL A 121 8.11 1.71 2.53
N GLU A 122 7.22 1.31 1.62
CA GLU A 122 6.19 0.31 1.88
C GLU A 122 6.77 -1.10 2.05
N LEU A 123 7.78 -1.47 1.25
CA LEU A 123 8.50 -2.73 1.42
C LEU A 123 9.23 -2.79 2.77
N ALA A 124 9.92 -1.71 3.13
CA ALA A 124 10.58 -1.60 4.43
C ALA A 124 9.55 -1.66 5.57
N TRP A 125 8.42 -0.97 5.43
CA TRP A 125 7.33 -1.01 6.41
C TRP A 125 6.78 -2.42 6.62
N GLY A 126 6.45 -3.11 5.52
CA GLY A 126 6.03 -4.51 5.53
C GLY A 126 7.02 -5.40 6.28
N ARG A 127 8.31 -5.26 5.98
CA ARG A 127 9.36 -6.02 6.67
C ARG A 127 9.40 -5.75 8.17
N THR A 128 9.30 -4.49 8.59
CA THR A 128 9.31 -4.13 10.01
C THR A 128 8.08 -4.65 10.78
N LEU A 129 6.96 -4.87 10.09
CA LEU A 129 5.75 -5.49 10.67
C LEU A 129 5.78 -7.02 10.65
N GLY A 130 6.86 -7.63 10.13
CA GLY A 130 7.01 -9.07 10.00
C GLY A 130 6.16 -9.68 8.88
N LYS A 131 5.82 -8.91 7.85
CA LYS A 131 5.13 -9.42 6.65
C LYS A 131 6.11 -10.20 5.77
N ALA A 132 5.58 -11.13 4.98
CA ALA A 132 6.34 -11.67 3.86
C ALA A 132 6.47 -10.57 2.79
N VAL A 133 7.70 -10.20 2.44
CA VAL A 133 7.96 -9.18 1.43
C VAL A 133 8.49 -9.83 0.16
N ILE A 134 7.82 -9.61 -0.96
CA ILE A 134 8.17 -10.18 -2.25
C ILE A 134 8.40 -9.04 -3.23
N GLY A 135 9.60 -8.97 -3.79
CA GLY A 135 9.94 -8.03 -4.83
C GLY A 135 9.92 -8.71 -6.20
N TRP A 136 9.39 -8.05 -7.23
CA TRP A 136 9.44 -8.54 -8.60
C TRP A 136 9.86 -7.46 -9.60
N ARG A 137 10.69 -7.85 -10.57
CA ARG A 137 11.33 -6.95 -11.52
C ARG A 137 11.26 -7.52 -12.94
N THR A 138 11.02 -6.64 -13.92
CA THR A 138 10.94 -6.94 -15.36
C THR A 138 11.92 -6.16 -16.23
N ASP A 139 12.68 -5.24 -15.65
CA ASP A 139 13.72 -4.48 -16.36
C ASP A 139 14.64 -5.38 -17.20
N ILE A 140 14.77 -5.04 -18.48
CA ILE A 140 15.65 -5.75 -19.42
C ILE A 140 17.13 -5.39 -19.19
N ARG A 141 17.40 -4.24 -18.56
CA ARG A 141 18.75 -3.70 -18.36
C ARG A 141 19.10 -3.64 -16.87
N PRO A 142 20.34 -3.99 -16.48
CA PRO A 142 20.81 -3.72 -15.13
C PRO A 142 21.04 -2.21 -15.00
N VAL A 143 20.47 -1.59 -13.96
CA VAL A 143 20.81 -0.21 -13.59
C VAL A 143 22.02 -0.20 -12.66
N PHE A 144 22.14 -1.19 -11.78
CA PHE A 144 23.24 -1.33 -10.83
C PHE A 144 24.03 -2.62 -11.06
N GLY A 145 25.31 -2.53 -11.38
CA GLY A 145 26.14 -3.73 -11.60
C GLY A 145 25.76 -4.48 -12.87
N ASP A 146 25.61 -5.81 -12.81
CA ASP A 146 25.34 -6.66 -13.96
C ASP A 146 24.24 -7.71 -13.73
N MET A 147 23.76 -8.31 -14.81
CA MET A 147 22.71 -9.34 -14.81
C MET A 147 23.19 -10.73 -14.39
N THR A 148 24.51 -10.92 -14.26
CA THR A 148 25.08 -12.20 -13.81
C THR A 148 25.03 -12.31 -12.30
N HIS A 149 25.08 -11.18 -11.59
CA HIS A 149 24.93 -11.09 -10.14
C HIS A 149 23.57 -11.63 -9.66
N SER A 150 23.52 -12.13 -8.42
CA SER A 150 22.29 -12.67 -7.80
C SER A 150 21.17 -11.64 -7.69
N LEU A 151 21.54 -10.37 -7.53
CA LEU A 151 20.62 -9.23 -7.47
C LEU A 151 20.15 -8.73 -8.84
N LYS A 152 20.66 -9.29 -9.93
CA LYS A 152 20.18 -9.02 -11.30
C LYS A 152 20.06 -7.55 -11.70
N GLY A 153 20.87 -6.67 -11.13
CA GLY A 153 20.85 -5.26 -11.51
C GLY A 153 20.09 -4.30 -10.59
N ILE A 154 19.44 -4.79 -9.54
CA ILE A 154 18.62 -3.96 -8.63
C ILE A 154 19.46 -3.32 -7.51
N HIS A 155 18.99 -2.18 -7.00
CA HIS A 155 19.56 -1.57 -5.80
C HIS A 155 19.52 -2.51 -4.58
N TRP A 156 20.68 -2.69 -3.92
CA TRP A 156 20.88 -3.64 -2.83
C TRP A 156 19.92 -3.42 -1.65
N PHE A 157 19.63 -2.16 -1.31
CA PHE A 157 18.78 -1.83 -0.16
C PHE A 157 17.39 -2.45 -0.29
N VAL A 158 16.80 -2.35 -1.48
CA VAL A 158 15.45 -2.85 -1.77
C VAL A 158 15.44 -4.37 -1.80
N SER A 159 16.46 -4.97 -2.41
CA SER A 159 16.59 -6.43 -2.39
C SER A 159 16.69 -6.99 -0.96
N ASN A 160 17.36 -6.28 -0.06
CA ASN A 160 17.47 -6.67 1.35
C ASN A 160 16.18 -6.46 2.15
N GLN A 161 15.19 -5.75 1.62
CA GLN A 161 13.85 -5.69 2.22
C GLN A 161 12.99 -6.89 1.82
N CYS A 162 13.37 -7.65 0.79
CA CYS A 162 12.57 -8.75 0.27
C CYS A 162 12.98 -10.10 0.91
N ASP A 163 12.00 -10.93 1.26
CA ASP A 163 12.22 -12.35 1.59
C ASP A 163 12.37 -13.19 0.32
N LYS A 164 11.67 -12.81 -0.77
CA LYS A 164 11.80 -13.41 -2.10
C LYS A 164 11.96 -12.33 -3.15
N TYR A 165 12.83 -12.59 -4.11
CA TYR A 165 13.09 -11.70 -5.24
C TYR A 165 12.86 -12.46 -6.55
N ILE A 166 12.00 -11.91 -7.40
CA ILE A 166 11.63 -12.47 -8.70
C ILE A 166 12.19 -11.55 -9.78
N TYR A 167 12.98 -12.12 -10.67
CA TYR A 167 13.45 -11.43 -11.87
C TYR A 167 12.93 -12.16 -13.10
N HIS A 168 12.15 -11.45 -13.91
CA HIS A 168 11.58 -11.98 -15.14
C HIS A 168 11.54 -10.88 -16.20
N ALA A 169 12.60 -10.79 -17.00
CA ALA A 169 12.66 -9.77 -18.04
C ALA A 169 11.70 -10.03 -19.19
N PHE A 170 10.98 -8.98 -19.56
CA PHE A 170 10.02 -8.98 -20.66
C PHE A 170 10.75 -8.84 -22.00
N HIS A 171 11.41 -9.92 -22.43
CA HIS A 171 12.11 -9.96 -23.71
C HIS A 171 11.14 -10.20 -24.88
N ASP A 172 11.44 -9.57 -26.01
CA ASP A 172 10.87 -9.87 -27.33
C ASP A 172 9.33 -9.89 -27.41
N ILE A 173 8.66 -9.02 -26.63
CA ILE A 173 7.22 -8.82 -26.72
C ILE A 173 6.90 -8.07 -28.02
N VAL A 174 6.27 -8.75 -28.98
CA VAL A 174 5.84 -8.15 -30.25
C VAL A 174 4.32 -7.96 -30.36
N ASN A 175 3.55 -8.55 -29.44
CA ASN A 175 2.08 -8.39 -29.39
C ASN A 175 1.49 -8.52 -27.97
N THR A 176 0.20 -8.21 -27.85
CA THR A 176 -0.52 -8.23 -26.55
C THR A 176 -0.70 -9.63 -25.96
N LYS A 177 -0.78 -10.67 -26.80
CA LYS A 177 -0.90 -12.06 -26.33
C LYS A 177 0.38 -12.52 -25.64
N GLU A 178 1.53 -12.17 -26.20
CA GLU A 178 2.84 -12.42 -25.59
C GLU A 178 2.99 -11.63 -24.30
N ALA A 179 2.67 -10.33 -24.29
CA ALA A 179 2.70 -9.51 -23.07
C ALA A 179 1.87 -10.13 -21.94
N THR A 180 0.65 -10.57 -22.27
CA THR A 180 -0.24 -11.26 -21.34
C THR A 180 0.38 -12.58 -20.84
N SER A 181 0.99 -13.35 -21.73
CA SER A 181 1.65 -14.61 -21.37
C SER A 181 2.83 -14.38 -20.41
N GLN A 182 3.61 -13.31 -20.61
CA GLN A 182 4.69 -12.93 -19.69
C GLN A 182 4.14 -12.56 -18.29
N LEU A 183 3.03 -11.83 -18.23
CA LEU A 183 2.35 -11.52 -16.96
C LEU A 183 1.87 -12.78 -16.23
N TYR A 184 1.37 -13.80 -16.95
CA TYR A 184 1.01 -15.08 -16.34
C TYR A 184 2.22 -15.79 -15.71
N VAL A 185 3.39 -15.75 -16.35
CA VAL A 185 4.62 -16.33 -15.81
C VAL A 185 5.07 -15.58 -14.54
N VAL A 186 4.97 -14.25 -14.53
CA VAL A 186 5.23 -13.45 -13.33
C VAL A 186 4.26 -13.81 -12.21
N ALA A 187 2.96 -13.91 -12.51
CA ALA A 187 1.94 -14.26 -11.52
C ALA A 187 2.16 -15.67 -10.93
N GLU A 188 2.57 -16.64 -11.76
CA GLU A 188 2.96 -17.99 -11.30
C GLU A 188 4.20 -17.93 -10.40
N SER A 189 5.24 -17.20 -10.78
CA SER A 189 6.43 -17.01 -9.96
C SER A 189 6.11 -16.34 -8.60
N ILE A 190 5.17 -15.39 -8.59
CA ILE A 190 4.67 -14.75 -7.37
C ILE A 190 3.92 -15.76 -6.51
N HIS A 191 3.03 -16.57 -7.10
CA HIS A 191 2.31 -17.61 -6.37
C HIS A 191 3.26 -18.63 -5.73
N GLU A 192 4.28 -19.07 -6.45
CA GLU A 192 5.32 -19.97 -5.93
C GLU A 192 6.09 -19.31 -4.76
N ALA A 193 6.47 -18.03 -4.90
CA ALA A 193 7.16 -17.29 -3.85
C ALA A 193 6.29 -17.10 -2.59
N ILE A 194 5.00 -16.82 -2.75
CA ILE A 194 4.04 -16.73 -1.63
C ILE A 194 3.92 -18.07 -0.91
N THR A 195 3.77 -19.16 -1.68
CA THR A 195 3.66 -20.53 -1.15
C THR A 195 4.94 -20.91 -0.37
N ALA A 196 6.12 -20.58 -0.91
CA ALA A 196 7.39 -20.82 -0.23
C ALA A 196 7.48 -20.05 1.09
N CYS A 197 7.07 -18.77 1.11
CA CYS A 197 7.04 -17.97 2.34
C CYS A 197 6.09 -18.56 3.41
N GLU A 198 4.94 -19.10 3.02
CA GLU A 198 4.03 -19.79 3.94
C GLU A 198 4.67 -21.06 4.52
N ILE A 199 5.28 -21.89 3.68
CA ILE A 199 5.99 -23.12 4.10
C ILE A 199 7.14 -22.80 5.07
N GLU A 200 7.87 -21.72 4.82
CA GLU A 200 8.94 -21.21 5.69
C GLU A 200 8.42 -20.58 6.99
N GLY A 201 7.10 -20.50 7.18
CA GLY A 201 6.47 -19.98 8.38
C GLY A 201 6.54 -18.45 8.51
N LYS A 202 6.75 -17.72 7.41
CA LYS A 202 6.75 -16.25 7.40
C LYS A 202 5.37 -15.68 7.72
N PHE A 203 4.32 -16.40 7.32
CA PHE A 203 2.93 -16.13 7.66
C PHE A 203 2.12 -17.45 7.62
N SER A 204 0.83 -17.39 7.92
CA SER A 204 -0.09 -18.52 7.68
C SER A 204 -1.43 -17.99 7.19
N ALA A 205 -1.94 -18.54 6.09
CA ALA A 205 -3.26 -18.18 5.54
C ALA A 205 -4.40 -18.56 6.50
N SER A 206 -4.18 -19.56 7.36
CA SER A 206 -5.17 -20.06 8.33
C SER A 206 -5.24 -19.24 9.62
N ARG A 207 -4.32 -18.30 9.84
CA ARG A 207 -4.22 -17.53 11.08
C ARG A 207 -4.46 -16.06 10.82
N PRO A 208 -5.03 -15.32 11.80
CA PRO A 208 -5.09 -13.88 11.72
C PRO A 208 -3.70 -13.30 11.50
N VAL A 209 -3.67 -12.26 10.70
CA VAL A 209 -2.46 -11.50 10.41
C VAL A 209 -1.85 -11.00 11.72
N SER A 210 -0.68 -11.54 12.08
CA SER A 210 0.05 -11.12 13.28
C SER A 210 0.84 -9.85 12.97
N LEU A 211 0.83 -8.90 13.89
CA LEU A 211 1.62 -7.68 13.83
C LEU A 211 2.64 -7.68 14.95
N GLN A 212 3.89 -7.33 14.63
CA GLN A 212 4.92 -7.10 15.63
C GLN A 212 5.43 -5.66 15.51
N PRO A 213 4.67 -4.66 15.97
CA PRO A 213 5.15 -3.29 15.97
C PRO A 213 6.39 -3.19 16.89
N SER A 214 7.49 -2.71 16.32
CA SER A 214 8.79 -2.56 16.98
C SER A 214 9.01 -1.18 17.60
N SER A 215 8.13 -0.20 17.32
CA SER A 215 8.22 1.15 17.87
C SER A 215 6.86 1.76 18.24
N SER A 216 6.89 2.78 19.10
CA SER A 216 5.70 3.56 19.49
C SER A 216 5.04 4.27 18.31
N ILE A 217 5.84 4.75 17.35
CA ILE A 217 5.36 5.37 16.11
C ILE A 217 4.56 4.34 15.31
N GLN A 218 5.04 3.09 15.23
CA GLN A 218 4.28 2.07 14.51
C GLN A 218 2.95 1.76 15.17
N GLN A 219 2.97 1.59 16.48
CA GLN A 219 1.73 1.38 17.23
C GLN A 219 0.75 2.54 17.03
N GLN A 220 1.25 3.78 16.94
CA GLN A 220 0.45 4.95 16.70
C GLN A 220 -0.22 4.92 15.31
N TRP A 221 0.53 4.67 14.24
CA TRP A 221 -0.06 4.60 12.89
C TRP A 221 -1.08 3.47 12.75
N LEU A 222 -0.81 2.32 13.36
CA LEU A 222 -1.77 1.21 13.43
C LEU A 222 -3.06 1.62 14.17
N ASN A 223 -2.93 2.34 15.28
CA ASN A 223 -4.09 2.83 16.03
C ASN A 223 -4.89 3.85 15.23
N HIS A 224 -4.22 4.75 14.50
CA HIS A 224 -4.91 5.73 13.66
C HIS A 224 -5.62 5.06 12.49
N GLY A 225 -4.99 4.08 11.83
CA GLY A 225 -5.63 3.28 10.80
C GLY A 225 -6.87 2.56 11.32
N LYS A 226 -6.82 2.01 12.53
CA LYS A 226 -8.00 1.46 13.21
C LYS A 226 -9.08 2.51 13.47
N ILE A 227 -8.73 3.65 14.05
CA ILE A 227 -9.71 4.71 14.36
C ILE A 227 -10.41 5.20 13.10
N ILE A 228 -9.66 5.40 12.01
CA ILE A 228 -10.19 5.98 10.77
C ILE A 228 -10.98 4.94 9.97
N PHE A 229 -10.45 3.73 9.78
CA PHE A 229 -10.96 2.78 8.77
C PHE A 229 -11.70 1.55 9.33
N ASP A 230 -11.71 1.31 10.65
CA ASP A 230 -12.36 0.13 11.21
C ASP A 230 -13.86 0.08 10.88
N GLY A 231 -14.31 -1.11 10.46
CA GLY A 231 -15.66 -1.39 9.99
C GLY A 231 -16.03 -0.86 8.60
N ILE A 232 -15.11 -0.21 7.87
CA ILE A 232 -15.38 0.33 6.54
C ILE A 232 -14.94 -0.66 5.46
N THR A 233 -15.90 -1.09 4.64
CA THR A 233 -15.67 -2.12 3.61
C THR A 233 -15.57 -1.56 2.18
N ASN A 234 -15.99 -0.32 1.96
CA ASN A 234 -15.95 0.35 0.66
C ASN A 234 -15.54 1.82 0.84
N PHE A 235 -14.32 2.15 0.41
CA PHE A 235 -13.75 3.49 0.55
C PHE A 235 -14.25 4.49 -0.49
N HIS A 236 -15.05 4.06 -1.47
CA HIS A 236 -15.58 4.93 -2.52
C HIS A 236 -17.05 5.32 -2.29
N ALA A 237 -17.72 4.70 -1.32
CA ALA A 237 -19.08 5.08 -0.96
C ALA A 237 -19.07 6.43 -0.22
N GLN A 238 -19.87 7.40 -0.70
CA GLN A 238 -19.88 8.77 -0.16
C GLN A 238 -20.13 8.84 1.35
N ASN A 239 -21.03 8.00 1.90
CA ASN A 239 -21.29 7.94 3.34
C ASN A 239 -20.06 7.46 4.12
N ASN A 240 -19.30 6.50 3.58
CA ASN A 240 -18.09 6.01 4.20
C ASN A 240 -16.96 7.05 4.12
N LEU A 241 -16.81 7.74 2.99
CA LEU A 241 -15.87 8.86 2.86
C LEU A 241 -16.16 9.97 3.87
N ARG A 242 -17.43 10.32 4.08
CA ARG A 242 -17.82 11.31 5.10
C ARG A 242 -17.47 10.83 6.50
N LEU A 243 -17.73 9.57 6.83
CA LEU A 243 -17.36 8.98 8.13
C LEU A 243 -15.83 8.99 8.36
N ILE A 244 -15.05 8.65 7.34
CA ILE A 244 -13.57 8.70 7.37
C ILE A 244 -13.11 10.12 7.69
N VAL A 245 -13.64 11.11 6.97
CA VAL A 245 -13.31 12.52 7.19
C VAL A 245 -13.69 12.98 8.60
N GLN A 246 -14.87 12.62 9.09
CA GLN A 246 -15.29 12.93 10.47
C GLN A 246 -14.34 12.33 11.52
N ARG A 247 -13.92 11.08 11.34
CA ARG A 247 -12.95 10.39 12.21
C ARG A 247 -11.57 11.07 12.17
N LEU A 248 -11.13 11.48 10.98
CA LEU A 248 -9.88 12.23 10.81
C LEU A 248 -9.91 13.58 11.52
N LEU A 249 -10.97 14.36 11.35
CA LEU A 249 -11.13 15.66 12.00
C LEU A 249 -11.20 15.52 13.53
N THR A 250 -11.80 14.44 14.03
CA THR A 250 -11.81 14.11 15.46
C THR A 250 -10.38 13.87 15.97
N LEU A 251 -9.57 13.09 15.24
CA LEU A 251 -8.15 12.88 15.58
C LEU A 251 -7.35 14.19 15.58
N LYS A 252 -7.60 15.08 14.60
CA LYS A 252 -7.00 16.42 14.54
C LYS A 252 -7.35 17.27 15.77
N GLN A 253 -8.62 17.32 16.15
CA GLN A 253 -9.08 18.08 17.33
C GLN A 253 -8.50 17.55 18.64
N GLN A 254 -8.23 16.25 18.74
CA GLN A 254 -7.60 15.62 19.90
C GLN A 254 -6.09 15.84 19.96
N GLY A 255 -5.47 16.50 18.96
CA GLY A 255 -4.02 16.68 18.89
C GLY A 255 -3.26 15.38 18.63
N LEU A 256 -3.94 14.32 18.19
CA LEU A 256 -3.34 13.02 17.87
C LEU A 256 -2.86 12.95 16.41
N PHE A 257 -3.07 14.02 15.65
CA PHE A 257 -2.60 14.15 14.28
C PHE A 257 -1.08 14.31 14.27
N CYS A 258 -0.38 13.21 14.03
CA CYS A 258 1.07 13.17 13.95
C CYS A 258 1.49 12.96 12.50
N LEU A 259 1.60 14.04 11.72
CA LEU A 259 2.56 13.99 10.63
C LEU A 259 3.96 14.01 11.25
N PRO A 260 4.90 13.19 10.75
CA PRO A 260 6.31 13.47 10.95
C PRO A 260 6.53 14.93 10.56
N ALA A 261 7.14 15.72 11.44
CA ALA A 261 7.60 17.06 11.11
C ALA A 261 8.74 16.96 10.08
N VAL A 262 8.41 16.59 8.85
CA VAL A 262 9.33 16.41 7.75
C VAL A 262 8.99 17.50 6.74
N ILE A 263 9.86 18.51 6.77
CA ILE A 263 10.00 19.65 5.86
C ILE A 263 8.97 20.78 6.08
N ASN A 264 8.97 21.33 7.30
CA ASN A 264 9.01 22.77 7.42
C ASN A 264 10.49 23.17 7.55
N LYS A 265 11.17 23.42 6.41
CA LYS A 265 12.42 24.20 6.31
C LYS A 265 12.88 24.34 4.86
N HIS A 266 12.78 25.58 4.36
CA HIS A 266 13.56 26.22 3.31
C HIS A 266 13.52 25.61 1.90
N HIS A 267 12.71 26.19 1.02
CA HIS A 267 13.17 26.90 -0.18
C HIS A 267 12.12 27.91 -0.65
#